data_AF-A0A553ZWG7-F1
#
_entry.id   AF-A0A553ZWG7-F1
#
_cell.length_a   1.000
_cell.length_b   1.000
_cell.length_c   1.000
_cell.angle_alpha   90.00
_cell.angle_beta   90.00
_cell.angle_gamma   90.00
#
_symmetry.space_group_name_H-M   'P 1'
#
loop_
_entity.id
_entity.type
_entity.pdbx_description
1 polymer ?
#
loop_
_entity_poly.entity_id
_entity_poly.type
_entity_poly.pdbx_seq_one_letter_code
_entity_poly.pdbx_strand_id
1 'polypeptide(L)'
;MLVTIIQVVVTIGVALFLIFFIRNMLQNKRNRHLEQEVRRLAKQHDQLLSEVLEPYHTSTDLIKLTRGETKERYEELSERFLVILNTAKEAQQNLEGLRITKDSYGSVLAVLPRAEQQLTEEFEKLSNATKQLQALNQEDKQVSAQMKEEKSKLEQLRVELQSLQQESGYSLQNLQQKFKHVSHEFSEVSEQVERLDFIAAVEELTQVKESIAETSERLNRMKQLLKKENEVAIHVKNEQNEELNHFFDKFKVALEAGEVDKASHFMQKAFKEAQL
;
A
#
# COMPACT_ATOMS: atom_id res chain seq x y z
N MET A 1 48.82 4.48 -82.99
CA MET A 1 48.89 3.32 -82.07
C MET A 1 49.37 3.70 -80.66
N LEU A 2 50.42 4.51 -80.50
CA LEU A 2 50.91 4.89 -79.16
C LEU A 2 49.94 5.78 -78.36
N VAL A 3 49.33 6.77 -79.02
CA VAL A 3 48.36 7.71 -78.41
C VAL A 3 47.09 7.00 -77.90
N THR A 4 46.59 6.02 -78.65
CA THR A 4 45.42 5.21 -78.28
C THR A 4 45.69 4.31 -77.08
N ILE A 5 46.92 3.79 -76.93
CA ILE A 5 47.31 2.98 -75.77
C ILE A 5 47.41 3.85 -74.50
N ILE A 6 48.00 5.05 -74.62
CA ILE A 6 48.10 6.00 -73.49
C ILE A 6 46.71 6.44 -73.03
N GLN A 7 45.79 6.74 -73.97
CA GLN A 7 44.40 7.06 -73.61
C GLN A 7 43.76 5.91 -72.84
N VAL A 8 43.83 4.68 -73.33
CA VAL A 8 43.22 3.51 -72.64
C VAL A 8 43.80 3.31 -71.23
N VAL A 9 45.12 3.46 -71.04
CA VAL A 9 45.75 3.34 -69.72
C VAL A 9 45.30 4.45 -68.77
N VAL A 10 45.19 5.69 -69.26
CA VAL A 10 44.68 6.82 -68.46
C VAL A 10 43.22 6.61 -68.09
N THR A 11 42.37 6.15 -69.01
CA THR A 11 40.94 5.90 -68.72
C THR A 11 40.77 4.78 -67.68
N ILE A 12 41.56 3.71 -67.77
CA ILE A 12 41.55 2.63 -66.78
C ILE A 12 42.07 3.12 -65.42
N GLY A 13 43.13 3.93 -65.40
CA GLY A 13 43.67 4.53 -64.18
C GLY A 13 42.66 5.44 -63.48
N VAL A 14 41.94 6.27 -64.23
CA VAL A 14 40.86 7.12 -63.71
C VAL A 14 39.68 6.29 -63.21
N ALA A 15 39.31 5.22 -63.90
CA ALA A 15 38.25 4.32 -63.45
C ALA A 15 38.61 3.60 -62.14
N LEU A 16 39.84 3.10 -62.01
CA LEU A 16 40.34 2.48 -60.78
C LEU A 16 40.43 3.48 -59.63
N PHE A 17 40.86 4.72 -59.92
CA PHE A 17 40.89 5.80 -58.94
C PHE A 17 39.49 6.18 -58.46
N LEU A 18 38.50 6.26 -59.35
CA LEU A 18 37.10 6.52 -58.99
C LEU A 18 36.51 5.38 -58.17
N ILE A 19 36.78 4.12 -58.51
CA ILE A 19 36.35 2.96 -57.72
C ILE A 19 36.98 2.99 -56.32
N PHE A 20 38.28 3.29 -56.22
CA PHE A 20 38.97 3.44 -54.95
C PHE A 20 38.40 4.59 -54.12
N PHE A 21 38.14 5.74 -54.74
CA PHE A 21 37.60 6.92 -54.08
C PHE A 21 36.16 6.70 -53.59
N ILE A 22 35.29 6.09 -54.42
CA ILE A 22 33.93 5.72 -54.04
C ILE A 22 33.95 4.72 -52.89
N ARG A 23 34.82 3.70 -52.94
CA ARG A 23 34.98 2.71 -51.87
C ARG A 23 35.46 3.35 -50.56
N ASN A 24 36.45 4.24 -50.64
CA ASN A 24 36.96 4.97 -49.48
C ASN A 24 35.89 5.91 -48.88
N MET A 25 35.14 6.62 -49.73
CA MET A 25 34.06 7.51 -49.30
C MET A 25 32.91 6.73 -48.62
N LEU A 26 32.53 5.58 -49.17
CA LEU A 26 31.52 4.68 -48.57
C LEU A 26 31.99 4.12 -47.22
N GLN A 27 33.25 3.68 -47.12
CA GLN A 27 33.82 3.20 -45.86
C GLN A 27 33.85 4.31 -44.80
N ASN A 28 34.25 5.52 -45.19
CA ASN A 28 34.34 6.64 -44.26
C ASN A 28 32.95 7.10 -43.76
N LYS A 29 31.92 7.09 -44.62
CA LYS A 29 30.53 7.33 -44.20
C LYS A 29 30.04 6.27 -43.22
N ARG A 30 30.30 4.99 -43.51
CA ARG A 30 29.89 3.87 -42.64
C ARG A 30 30.57 3.88 -41.28
N ASN A 31 31.85 4.23 -41.21
CA ASN A 31 32.57 4.36 -39.94
C ASN A 31 32.01 5.52 -39.09
N ARG A 32 31.66 6.65 -39.71
CA ARG A 32 31.01 7.78 -39.02
C ARG A 32 29.64 7.41 -38.45
N HIS A 33 28.84 6.62 -39.17
CA HIS A 33 27.56 6.13 -38.66
C HIS A 33 27.76 5.21 -37.45
N LEU A 34 28.72 4.28 -37.52
CA LEU A 34 29.06 3.40 -36.41
C LEU A 34 29.57 4.18 -35.19
N GLU A 35 30.42 5.19 -35.40
CA GLU A 35 30.89 6.08 -34.34
C GLU A 35 29.73 6.86 -33.69
N GLN A 36 28.74 7.28 -34.48
CA GLN A 36 27.54 7.94 -33.96
C GLN A 36 26.69 6.99 -33.13
N GLU A 37 26.51 5.75 -33.58
CA GLU A 37 25.77 4.71 -32.84
C GLU A 37 26.45 4.37 -31.51
N VAL A 38 27.76 4.16 -31.51
CA VAL A 38 28.53 3.91 -30.27
C VAL A 38 28.42 5.10 -29.31
N ARG A 39 28.57 6.34 -29.81
CA ARG A 39 28.42 7.55 -28.99
C ARG A 39 27.00 7.74 -28.46
N ARG A 40 25.99 7.42 -29.27
CA ARG A 40 24.59 7.46 -28.84
C ARG A 40 24.36 6.46 -27.72
N LEU A 41 24.82 5.23 -27.89
CA LEU A 41 24.64 4.16 -26.92
C LEU A 41 25.40 4.45 -25.62
N ALA A 42 26.62 4.99 -25.70
CA ALA A 42 27.38 5.45 -24.54
C ALA A 42 26.63 6.55 -23.76
N LYS A 43 26.07 7.55 -24.45
CA LYS A 43 25.23 8.58 -23.81
C LYS A 43 23.99 8.01 -23.12
N GLN A 44 23.37 6.98 -23.69
CA GLN A 44 22.21 6.34 -23.07
C GLN A 44 22.61 5.53 -21.82
N HIS A 45 23.81 4.93 -21.80
CA HIS A 45 24.35 4.33 -20.59
C HIS A 45 24.71 5.38 -19.52
N ASP A 46 25.23 6.54 -19.91
CA ASP A 46 25.43 7.68 -18.98
C ASP A 46 24.10 8.12 -18.34
N GLN A 47 23.04 8.21 -19.17
CA GLN A 47 21.71 8.54 -18.68
C GLN A 47 21.19 7.46 -17.71
N LEU A 48 21.32 6.19 -18.06
CA LEU A 48 20.95 5.08 -17.19
C LEU A 48 21.68 5.18 -15.84
N LEU A 49 22.99 5.42 -15.85
CA LEU A 49 23.77 5.59 -14.61
C LEU A 49 23.23 6.73 -13.75
N SER A 50 22.94 7.88 -14.35
CA SER A 50 22.36 9.02 -13.62
C SER A 50 20.99 8.69 -13.02
N GLU A 51 20.16 7.94 -13.76
CA GLU A 51 18.78 7.62 -13.35
C GLU A 51 18.74 6.53 -12.27
N VAL A 52 19.73 5.65 -12.21
CA VAL A 52 19.84 4.61 -11.17
C VAL A 52 20.38 5.19 -9.84
N LEU A 53 21.20 6.23 -9.89
CA LEU A 53 21.85 6.79 -8.69
C LEU A 53 20.84 7.32 -7.66
N GLU A 54 19.83 8.06 -8.10
CA GLU A 54 18.80 8.62 -7.22
C GLU A 54 18.03 7.53 -6.44
N PRO A 55 17.41 6.53 -7.09
CA PRO A 55 16.69 5.47 -6.39
C PRO A 55 17.63 4.58 -5.55
N TYR A 56 18.88 4.35 -6.00
CA TYR A 56 19.89 3.65 -5.22
C TYR A 56 20.21 4.35 -3.90
N HIS A 57 20.50 5.66 -3.94
CA HIS A 57 20.80 6.45 -2.74
C HIS A 57 19.59 6.52 -1.82
N THR A 58 18.40 6.74 -2.38
CA THR A 58 17.15 6.76 -1.62
C THR A 58 16.94 5.45 -0.86
N SER A 59 17.05 4.31 -1.56
CA SER A 59 16.94 2.99 -0.93
C SER A 59 18.00 2.78 0.14
N THR A 60 19.25 3.16 -0.13
CA THR A 60 20.37 3.03 0.82
C THR A 60 20.19 3.87 2.08
N ASP A 61 19.63 5.08 1.95
CA ASP A 61 19.35 5.93 3.10
C ASP A 61 18.17 5.39 3.91
N LEU A 62 17.16 4.83 3.25
CA LEU A 62 16.03 4.19 3.92
C LEU A 62 16.45 2.94 4.72
N ILE A 63 17.38 2.12 4.21
CA ILE A 63 17.95 0.96 4.95
C ILE A 63 18.51 1.37 6.32
N LYS A 64 19.10 2.57 6.44
CA LYS A 64 19.68 3.04 7.72
C LYS A 64 18.59 3.34 8.75
N LEU A 65 17.44 3.78 8.28
CA LEU A 65 16.31 4.22 9.09
C LEU A 65 15.39 3.04 9.45
N THR A 66 15.13 2.15 8.50
CA THR A 66 14.15 1.07 8.62
C THR A 66 14.69 -0.14 9.38
N ARG A 67 13.78 -1.02 9.83
CA ARG A 67 14.10 -2.24 10.60
C ARG A 67 13.32 -3.43 10.07
N GLY A 68 13.68 -4.62 10.55
CA GLY A 68 13.01 -5.90 10.25
C GLY A 68 12.78 -6.15 8.76
N GLU A 69 11.59 -6.65 8.42
CA GLU A 69 11.25 -7.06 7.05
C GLU A 69 11.30 -5.89 6.06
N THR A 70 10.95 -4.70 6.53
CA THR A 70 11.03 -3.48 5.74
C THR A 70 12.46 -3.18 5.32
N LYS A 71 13.42 -3.32 6.24
CA LYS A 71 14.84 -3.15 5.95
C LYS A 71 15.32 -4.14 4.91
N GLU A 72 14.93 -5.40 5.04
CA GLU A 72 15.29 -6.47 4.10
C GLU A 72 14.80 -6.15 2.68
N ARG A 73 13.57 -5.63 2.51
CA ARG A 73 13.08 -5.20 1.20
C ARG A 73 13.85 -4.05 0.59
N TYR A 74 14.25 -3.07 1.39
CA TYR A 74 15.10 -2.00 0.88
C TYR A 74 16.51 -2.50 0.55
N GLU A 75 17.06 -3.46 1.30
CA GLU A 75 18.34 -4.11 0.98
C GLU A 75 18.27 -4.84 -0.37
N GLU A 76 17.24 -5.66 -0.59
CA GLU A 76 17.00 -6.34 -1.87
C GLU A 76 16.91 -5.33 -3.04
N LEU A 77 16.23 -4.20 -2.86
CA LEU A 77 16.12 -3.16 -3.88
C LEU A 77 17.46 -2.45 -4.12
N SER A 78 18.19 -2.11 -3.07
CA SER A 78 19.52 -1.48 -3.17
C SER A 78 20.50 -2.37 -3.92
N GLU A 79 20.50 -3.68 -3.63
CA GLU A 79 21.31 -4.66 -4.36
C GLU A 79 20.95 -4.72 -5.85
N ARG A 80 19.65 -4.71 -6.18
CA ARG A 80 19.20 -4.66 -7.58
C ARG A 80 19.68 -3.40 -8.28
N PHE A 81 19.54 -2.23 -7.67
CA PHE A 81 20.04 -0.98 -8.25
C PHE A 81 21.56 -1.01 -8.42
N LEU A 82 22.30 -1.57 -7.46
CA LEU A 82 23.76 -1.72 -7.53
C LEU A 82 24.18 -2.62 -8.70
N VAL A 83 23.47 -3.72 -8.95
CA VAL A 83 23.71 -4.61 -10.09
C VAL A 83 23.49 -3.86 -11.41
N ILE A 84 22.42 -3.09 -11.54
CA ILE A 84 22.14 -2.26 -12.73
C ILE A 84 23.25 -1.22 -12.92
N LEU A 85 23.66 -0.54 -11.83
CA LEU A 85 24.76 0.44 -11.82
C LEU A 85 26.08 -0.15 -12.33
N ASN A 86 26.46 -1.32 -11.81
CA ASN A 86 27.70 -1.99 -12.20
C ASN A 86 27.65 -2.46 -13.66
N THR A 87 26.51 -3.02 -14.09
CA THR A 87 26.30 -3.48 -15.47
C THR A 87 26.35 -2.32 -16.46
N ALA A 88 25.69 -1.20 -16.14
CA ALA A 88 25.70 0.00 -16.96
C ALA A 88 27.11 0.61 -17.08
N LYS A 89 27.86 0.62 -15.97
CA LYS A 89 29.25 1.10 -15.94
C LYS A 89 30.19 0.21 -16.75
N GLU A 90 30.06 -1.11 -16.63
CA GLU A 90 30.85 -2.06 -17.42
C GLU A 90 30.54 -1.92 -18.92
N ALA A 91 29.26 -1.82 -19.29
CA ALA A 91 28.84 -1.62 -20.66
C ALA A 91 29.36 -0.28 -21.23
N GLN A 92 29.34 0.80 -20.46
CA GLN A 92 29.94 2.08 -20.85
C GLN A 92 31.45 1.95 -21.07
N GLN A 93 32.19 1.36 -20.12
CA GLN A 93 33.64 1.17 -20.25
C GLN A 93 34.00 0.34 -21.48
N ASN A 94 33.21 -0.70 -21.75
CA ASN A 94 33.37 -1.50 -22.96
C ASN A 94 33.16 -0.65 -24.21
N LEU A 95 32.11 0.17 -24.28
CA LEU A 95 31.83 1.05 -25.42
C LEU A 95 32.88 2.16 -25.61
N GLU A 96 33.40 2.75 -24.54
CA GLU A 96 34.49 3.74 -24.58
C GLU A 96 35.83 3.12 -24.98
N GLY A 97 36.05 1.85 -24.62
CA GLY A 97 37.23 1.07 -25.00
C GLY A 97 37.26 0.65 -26.48
N LEU A 98 36.12 0.70 -27.18
CA LEU A 98 36.05 0.34 -28.60
C LEU A 98 36.69 1.41 -29.49
N ARG A 99 37.92 1.16 -29.91
CA ARG A 99 38.55 1.91 -31.01
C ARG A 99 38.05 1.38 -32.35
N ILE A 100 37.37 2.22 -33.12
CA ILE A 100 36.89 1.88 -34.47
C ILE A 100 38.08 1.98 -35.44
N THR A 101 38.65 0.83 -35.77
CA THR A 101 39.67 0.65 -36.80
C THR A 101 39.13 -0.26 -37.90
N LYS A 102 39.83 -0.34 -39.03
CA LYS A 102 39.40 -1.13 -40.19
C LYS A 102 39.21 -2.63 -39.86
N ASP A 103 40.00 -3.13 -38.91
CA ASP A 103 40.00 -4.55 -38.50
C ASP A 103 39.01 -4.83 -37.35
N SER A 104 38.67 -3.83 -36.53
CA SER A 104 37.71 -3.96 -35.42
C SER A 104 36.25 -3.66 -35.82
N TYR A 105 36.01 -3.22 -37.05
CA TYR A 105 34.66 -2.86 -37.54
C TYR A 105 33.66 -4.03 -37.42
N GLY A 106 34.08 -5.23 -37.80
CA GLY A 106 33.23 -6.43 -37.71
C GLY A 106 32.88 -6.80 -36.27
N SER A 107 33.82 -6.65 -35.34
CA SER A 107 33.58 -6.90 -33.91
C SER A 107 32.65 -5.85 -33.30
N VAL A 108 32.80 -4.57 -33.65
CA VAL A 108 31.91 -3.50 -33.14
C VAL A 108 30.47 -3.70 -33.63
N LEU A 109 30.28 -4.06 -34.91
CA LEU A 109 28.96 -4.38 -35.45
C LEU A 109 28.29 -5.58 -34.78
N ALA A 110 29.06 -6.55 -34.27
CA ALA A 110 28.51 -7.70 -33.56
C ALA A 110 28.14 -7.38 -32.09
N VAL A 111 28.82 -6.39 -31.49
CA VAL A 111 28.63 -5.99 -30.08
C VAL A 111 27.49 -4.99 -29.93
N LEU A 112 27.33 -4.06 -30.89
CA LEU A 112 26.32 -2.99 -30.85
C LEU A 112 24.89 -3.50 -30.59
N PRO A 113 24.35 -4.48 -31.35
CA PRO A 113 22.99 -4.97 -31.13
C PRO A 113 22.80 -5.60 -29.74
N ARG A 114 23.83 -6.28 -29.22
CA ARG A 114 23.80 -6.89 -27.89
C ARG A 114 23.78 -5.82 -26.80
N ALA A 115 24.61 -4.80 -26.95
CA ALA A 115 24.67 -3.69 -26.00
C ALA A 115 23.38 -2.84 -26.03
N GLU A 116 22.74 -2.68 -27.19
CA GLU A 116 21.42 -2.03 -27.30
C GLU A 116 20.31 -2.86 -26.64
N GLN A 117 20.33 -4.18 -26.85
CA GLN A 117 19.39 -5.08 -26.17
C GLN A 117 19.58 -5.04 -24.66
N GLN A 118 20.82 -5.16 -24.18
CA GLN A 118 21.15 -5.07 -22.75
C GLN A 118 20.69 -3.75 -22.15
N LEU A 119 20.97 -2.62 -22.83
CA LEU A 119 20.51 -1.31 -22.37
C LEU A 119 18.99 -1.26 -22.20
N THR A 120 18.24 -1.83 -23.15
CA THR A 120 16.78 -1.87 -23.09
C THR A 120 16.29 -2.72 -21.90
N GLU A 121 16.90 -3.90 -21.70
CA GLU A 121 16.60 -4.77 -20.57
C GLU A 121 16.94 -4.10 -19.22
N GLU A 122 18.06 -3.37 -19.13
CA GLU A 122 18.46 -2.65 -17.91
C GLU A 122 17.54 -1.46 -17.60
N PHE A 123 17.07 -0.72 -18.60
CA PHE A 123 16.04 0.32 -18.39
C PHE A 123 14.72 -0.28 -17.92
N GLU A 124 14.33 -1.45 -18.42
CA GLU A 124 13.12 -2.15 -17.96
C GLU A 124 13.28 -2.61 -16.51
N LYS A 125 14.42 -3.22 -16.16
CA LYS A 125 14.75 -3.60 -14.78
C LYS A 125 14.75 -2.39 -13.84
N LEU A 126 15.36 -1.27 -14.25
CA LEU A 126 15.35 -0.02 -13.51
C LEU A 126 13.91 0.46 -13.29
N SER A 127 13.11 0.53 -14.36
CA SER A 127 11.72 0.96 -14.27
C SER A 127 10.93 0.11 -13.28
N ASN A 128 11.10 -1.21 -13.33
CA ASN A 128 10.42 -2.14 -12.44
C ASN A 128 10.89 -1.99 -10.98
N ALA A 129 12.21 -1.88 -10.74
CA ALA A 129 12.75 -1.67 -9.41
C ALA A 129 12.32 -0.32 -8.82
N THR A 130 12.30 0.75 -9.62
CA THR A 130 11.82 2.08 -9.21
C THR A 130 10.33 2.05 -8.88
N LYS A 131 9.50 1.33 -9.65
CA LYS A 131 8.09 1.14 -9.31
C LYS A 131 7.91 0.39 -7.99
N GLN A 132 8.72 -0.63 -7.72
CA GLN A 132 8.70 -1.35 -6.44
C GLN A 132 9.10 -0.44 -5.28
N LEU A 133 10.13 0.39 -5.44
CA LEU A 133 10.54 1.38 -4.44
C LEU A 133 9.41 2.40 -4.17
N GLN A 134 8.74 2.89 -5.22
CA GLN A 134 7.60 3.80 -5.09
C GLN A 134 6.41 3.14 -4.40
N ALA A 135 6.09 1.89 -4.74
CA ALA A 135 5.03 1.13 -4.10
C ALA A 135 5.29 0.96 -2.60
N LEU A 136 6.51 0.57 -2.23
CA LEU A 136 6.91 0.40 -0.83
C LEU A 136 6.79 1.71 -0.03
N ASN A 137 7.20 2.84 -0.62
CA ASN A 137 7.02 4.17 -0.01
C ASN A 137 5.55 4.61 0.06
N GLN A 138 4.69 4.13 -0.83
CA GLN A 138 3.25 4.39 -0.77
C GLN A 138 2.58 3.54 0.31
N GLU A 139 2.99 2.29 0.46
CA GLU A 139 2.53 1.40 1.52
C GLU A 139 2.82 2.00 2.91
N ASP A 140 4.03 2.50 3.16
CA ASP A 140 4.37 3.20 4.41
C ASP A 140 3.39 4.36 4.74
N LYS A 141 3.10 5.20 3.73
CA LYS A 141 2.13 6.30 3.88
C LYS A 141 0.72 5.80 4.16
N GLN A 142 0.32 4.70 3.51
CA GLN A 142 -0.99 4.09 3.71
C GLN A 142 -1.11 3.51 5.12
N VAL A 143 -0.09 2.77 5.60
CA VAL A 143 -0.04 2.24 6.97
C VAL A 143 -0.16 3.37 7.98
N SER A 144 0.65 4.43 7.83
CA SER A 144 0.60 5.60 8.71
C SER A 144 -0.78 6.28 8.73
N ALA A 145 -1.47 6.35 7.59
CA ALA A 145 -2.82 6.89 7.52
C ALA A 145 -3.85 5.98 8.19
N GLN A 146 -3.76 4.68 7.93
CA GLN A 146 -4.64 3.67 8.51
C GLN A 146 -4.47 3.59 10.03
N MET A 147 -3.24 3.66 10.54
CA MET A 147 -2.96 3.72 11.98
C MET A 147 -3.66 4.88 12.67
N LYS A 148 -3.69 6.07 12.04
CA LYS A 148 -4.41 7.24 12.59
C LYS A 148 -5.92 7.01 12.63
N GLU A 149 -6.47 6.41 11.57
CA GLU A 149 -7.89 6.08 11.51
C GLU A 149 -8.27 5.07 12.60
N GLU A 150 -7.52 3.98 12.72
CA GLU A 150 -7.78 2.93 13.71
C GLU A 150 -7.59 3.41 15.14
N LYS A 151 -6.60 4.28 15.38
CA LYS A 151 -6.45 4.97 16.67
C LYS A 151 -7.72 5.76 17.02
N SER A 152 -8.28 6.48 16.06
CA SER A 152 -9.52 7.24 16.27
C SER A 152 -10.69 6.33 16.60
N LYS A 153 -10.82 5.19 15.90
CA LYS A 153 -11.88 4.19 16.17
C LYS A 153 -11.72 3.57 17.55
N LEU A 154 -10.49 3.26 17.95
CA LEU A 154 -10.17 2.70 19.26
C LEU A 154 -10.51 3.68 20.39
N GLU A 155 -10.17 4.97 20.24
CA GLU A 155 -10.53 6.01 21.22
C GLU A 155 -12.04 6.24 21.28
N GLN A 156 -12.73 6.24 20.13
CA GLN A 156 -14.19 6.31 20.11
C GLN A 156 -14.81 5.13 20.86
N LEU A 157 -14.31 3.92 20.61
CA LEU A 157 -14.79 2.71 21.28
C LEU A 157 -14.57 2.76 22.79
N ARG A 158 -13.44 3.32 23.23
CA ARG A 158 -13.16 3.56 24.66
C ARG A 158 -14.22 4.46 25.29
N VAL A 159 -14.49 5.61 24.68
CA VAL A 159 -15.46 6.58 25.18
C VAL A 159 -16.86 5.97 25.23
N GLU A 160 -17.26 5.28 24.16
CA GLU A 160 -18.57 4.63 24.09
C GLU A 160 -18.74 3.52 25.13
N LEU A 161 -17.69 2.72 25.38
CA LEU A 161 -17.70 1.68 26.39
C LEU A 161 -17.84 2.27 27.81
N GLN A 162 -17.14 3.37 28.09
CA GLN A 162 -17.24 4.08 29.37
C GLN A 162 -18.63 4.69 29.57
N SER A 163 -19.19 5.34 28.54
CA SER A 163 -20.54 5.91 28.60
C SER A 163 -21.58 4.83 28.86
N LEU A 164 -21.51 3.70 28.14
CA LEU A 164 -22.48 2.61 28.30
C LEU A 164 -22.44 2.00 29.70
N GLN A 165 -21.26 1.86 30.28
CA GLN A 165 -21.12 1.37 31.66
C GLN A 165 -21.74 2.35 32.67
N GLN A 166 -21.52 3.65 32.49
CA GLN A 166 -22.07 4.69 33.38
C GLN A 166 -23.60 4.77 33.26
N GLU A 167 -24.13 4.73 32.05
CA GLU A 167 -25.57 4.85 31.77
C GLU A 167 -26.35 3.62 32.23
N SER A 168 -25.79 2.42 32.04
CA SER A 168 -26.51 1.18 32.31
C SER A 168 -26.33 0.66 33.73
N GLY A 169 -25.25 1.05 34.43
CA GLY A 169 -24.90 0.51 35.74
C GLY A 169 -24.45 -0.96 35.72
N TYR A 170 -24.45 -1.62 34.57
CA TYR A 170 -24.01 -3.01 34.42
C TYR A 170 -22.49 -3.13 34.34
N SER A 171 -21.95 -4.22 34.88
CA SER A 171 -20.53 -4.57 34.70
C SER A 171 -20.28 -5.05 33.27
N LEU A 172 -19.46 -4.30 32.53
CA LEU A 172 -19.03 -4.65 31.16
C LEU A 172 -17.62 -5.26 31.12
N GLN A 173 -17.23 -5.98 32.18
CA GLN A 173 -15.86 -6.45 32.40
C GLN A 173 -15.27 -7.24 31.23
N ASN A 174 -16.05 -8.14 30.61
CA ASN A 174 -15.57 -8.92 29.47
C ASN A 174 -15.25 -8.04 28.25
N LEU A 175 -16.09 -7.03 27.98
CA LEU A 175 -15.89 -6.11 26.86
C LEU A 175 -14.72 -5.15 27.13
N GLN A 176 -14.51 -4.76 28.39
CA GLN A 176 -13.33 -4.01 28.82
C GLN A 176 -12.04 -4.81 28.69
N GLN A 177 -12.05 -6.10 29.04
CA GLN A 177 -10.89 -6.97 28.85
C GLN A 177 -10.57 -7.12 27.37
N LYS A 178 -11.58 -7.34 26.51
CA LYS A 178 -11.36 -7.38 25.06
C LYS A 178 -10.82 -6.04 24.54
N PHE A 179 -11.38 -4.91 24.95
CA PHE A 179 -10.86 -3.58 24.59
C PHE A 179 -9.39 -3.40 25.01
N LYS A 180 -9.03 -3.77 26.25
CA LYS A 180 -7.64 -3.68 26.73
C LYS A 180 -6.70 -4.53 25.88
N HIS A 181 -7.12 -5.73 25.51
CA HIS A 181 -6.35 -6.63 24.66
C HIS A 181 -6.13 -6.01 23.27
N VAL A 182 -7.20 -5.55 22.61
CA VAL A 182 -7.10 -4.89 21.29
C VAL A 182 -6.25 -3.61 21.36
N SER A 183 -6.36 -2.84 22.44
CA SER A 183 -5.53 -1.66 22.65
C SER A 183 -4.06 -2.00 22.86
N HIS A 184 -3.76 -3.17 23.43
CA HIS A 184 -2.39 -3.66 23.57
C HIS A 184 -1.83 -4.10 22.21
N GLU A 185 -2.57 -4.90 21.45
CA GLU A 185 -2.19 -5.30 20.08
C GLU A 185 -1.96 -4.07 19.19
N PHE A 186 -2.85 -3.07 19.24
CA PHE A 186 -2.66 -1.82 18.50
C PHE A 186 -1.39 -1.06 18.93
N SER A 187 -1.00 -1.15 20.21
CA SER A 187 0.24 -0.54 20.70
C SER A 187 1.47 -1.26 20.15
N GLU A 188 1.44 -2.58 20.05
CA GLU A 188 2.53 -3.37 19.47
C GLU A 188 2.74 -3.01 17.99
N VAL A 189 1.67 -2.92 17.21
CA VAL A 189 1.72 -2.44 15.83
C VAL A 189 2.25 -0.99 15.75
N SER A 190 1.83 -0.13 16.68
CA SER A 190 2.33 1.25 16.76
C SER A 190 3.84 1.29 16.96
N GLU A 191 4.39 0.44 17.83
CA GLU A 191 5.82 0.34 18.05
C GLU A 191 6.58 -0.15 16.81
N GLN A 192 5.99 -1.05 16.01
CA GLN A 192 6.60 -1.50 14.75
C GLN A 192 6.69 -0.34 13.74
N VAL A 193 5.62 0.44 13.60
CA VAL A 193 5.60 1.63 12.73
C VAL A 193 6.61 2.67 13.22
N GLU A 194 6.72 2.91 14.53
CA GLU A 194 7.72 3.83 15.10
C GLU A 194 9.16 3.38 14.84
N ARG A 195 9.40 2.07 14.77
CA ARG A 195 10.69 1.48 14.38
C ARG A 195 10.90 1.45 12.86
N LEU A 196 9.98 2.01 12.09
CA LEU A 196 9.99 2.03 10.63
C LEU A 196 10.04 0.61 10.03
N ASP A 197 9.32 -0.32 10.66
CA ASP A 197 9.06 -1.65 10.12
C ASP A 197 7.58 -1.78 9.72
N PHE A 198 7.23 -1.09 8.64
CA PHE A 198 5.83 -0.99 8.21
C PHE A 198 5.32 -2.25 7.51
N ILE A 199 6.17 -3.11 6.95
CA ILE A 199 5.74 -4.37 6.33
C ILE A 199 5.13 -5.30 7.38
N ALA A 200 5.84 -5.54 8.48
CA ALA A 200 5.31 -6.30 9.62
C ALA A 200 4.03 -5.66 10.16
N ALA A 201 4.04 -4.32 10.27
CA ALA A 201 2.88 -3.58 10.75
C ALA A 201 1.63 -3.71 9.86
N VAL A 202 1.75 -3.89 8.52
CA VAL A 202 0.60 -4.08 7.62
C VAL A 202 -0.19 -5.33 8.01
N GLU A 203 0.52 -6.44 8.20
CA GLU A 203 -0.10 -7.73 8.48
C GLU A 203 -0.82 -7.68 9.83
N GLU A 204 -0.13 -7.19 10.87
CA GLU A 204 -0.70 -7.10 12.21
C GLU A 204 -1.82 -6.05 12.31
N LEU A 205 -1.69 -4.91 11.60
CA LEU A 205 -2.75 -3.88 11.56
C LEU A 205 -4.05 -4.44 10.99
N THR A 206 -3.98 -5.37 10.03
CA THR A 206 -5.17 -6.02 9.46
C THR A 206 -5.92 -6.81 10.53
N GLN A 207 -5.19 -7.58 11.36
CA GLN A 207 -5.79 -8.35 12.45
C GLN A 207 -6.36 -7.44 13.54
N VAL A 208 -5.65 -6.35 13.87
CA VAL A 208 -6.12 -5.36 14.85
C VAL A 208 -7.39 -4.67 14.37
N LYS A 209 -7.49 -4.32 13.07
CA LYS A 209 -8.69 -3.75 12.45
C LYS A 209 -9.91 -4.64 12.61
N GLU A 210 -9.75 -5.93 12.32
CA GLU A 210 -10.81 -6.92 12.50
C GLU A 210 -11.24 -6.98 13.98
N SER A 211 -10.27 -7.03 14.89
CA SER A 211 -10.54 -7.05 16.33
C SER A 211 -11.23 -5.77 16.85
N ILE A 212 -10.88 -4.58 16.32
CA ILE A 212 -11.57 -3.31 16.61
C ILE A 212 -13.02 -3.39 16.10
N ALA A 213 -13.23 -3.85 14.87
CA ALA A 213 -14.55 -3.98 14.27
C ALA A 213 -15.45 -4.93 15.05
N GLU A 214 -14.95 -6.11 15.42
CA GLU A 214 -15.68 -7.07 16.25
C GLU A 214 -16.05 -6.49 17.62
N THR A 215 -15.12 -5.78 18.26
CA THR A 215 -15.36 -5.17 19.57
C THR A 215 -16.43 -4.07 19.45
N SER A 216 -16.40 -3.29 18.38
CA SER A 216 -17.41 -2.27 18.07
C SER A 216 -18.78 -2.87 17.84
N GLU A 217 -18.86 -3.97 17.09
CA GLU A 217 -20.11 -4.68 16.86
C GLU A 217 -20.70 -5.23 18.17
N ARG A 218 -19.87 -5.82 19.03
CA ARG A 218 -20.30 -6.31 20.35
C ARG A 218 -20.83 -5.18 21.23
N LEU A 219 -20.18 -4.02 21.22
CA LEU A 219 -20.63 -2.84 21.94
C LEU A 219 -21.99 -2.36 21.43
N ASN A 220 -22.17 -2.30 20.10
CA ASN A 220 -23.44 -1.91 19.49
C ASN A 220 -24.58 -2.88 19.82
N ARG A 221 -24.32 -4.20 19.80
CA ARG A 221 -25.30 -5.21 20.23
C ARG A 221 -25.68 -5.02 21.69
N MET A 222 -24.72 -4.71 22.56
CA MET A 222 -25.00 -4.43 23.98
C MET A 222 -25.90 -3.19 24.15
N LYS A 223 -25.60 -2.10 23.44
CA LYS A 223 -26.45 -0.90 23.41
C LYS A 223 -27.88 -1.22 22.98
N GLN A 224 -28.06 -2.04 21.94
CA GLN A 224 -29.38 -2.45 21.46
C GLN A 224 -30.13 -3.31 22.47
N LEU A 225 -29.44 -4.24 23.14
CA LEU A 225 -30.05 -5.08 24.17
C LEU A 225 -30.52 -4.26 25.37
N LEU A 226 -29.69 -3.33 25.85
CA LEU A 226 -30.04 -2.43 26.94
C LEU A 226 -31.22 -1.52 26.59
N LYS A 227 -31.27 -1.04 25.34
CA LYS A 227 -32.41 -0.27 24.85
C LYS A 227 -33.70 -1.10 24.87
N LYS A 228 -33.65 -2.33 24.37
CA LYS A 228 -34.80 -3.25 24.39
C LYS A 228 -35.23 -3.62 25.80
N GLU A 229 -34.28 -3.85 26.70
CA GLU A 229 -34.56 -4.11 28.12
C GLU A 229 -35.34 -2.94 28.73
N ASN A 230 -34.91 -1.71 28.48
CA ASN A 230 -35.62 -0.52 28.96
C ASN A 230 -37.02 -0.37 28.33
N GLU A 231 -37.15 -0.63 27.02
CA GLU A 231 -38.46 -0.63 26.34
C GLU A 231 -39.42 -1.67 26.95
N VAL A 232 -38.93 -2.89 27.24
CA VAL A 232 -39.70 -3.94 27.91
C VAL A 232 -40.06 -3.53 29.34
N ALA A 233 -39.12 -2.96 30.11
CA ALA A 233 -39.40 -2.49 31.46
C ALA A 233 -40.48 -1.41 31.51
N ILE A 234 -40.47 -0.46 30.56
CA ILE A 234 -41.52 0.55 30.41
C ILE A 234 -42.86 -0.11 30.05
N HIS A 235 -42.86 -1.07 29.13
CA HIS A 235 -44.08 -1.75 28.70
C HIS A 235 -44.73 -2.52 29.85
N VAL A 236 -43.95 -3.30 30.61
CA VAL A 236 -44.42 -4.02 31.79
C VAL A 236 -45.00 -3.06 32.83
N LYS A 237 -44.31 -1.94 33.10
CA LYS A 237 -44.80 -0.93 34.03
C LYS A 237 -46.12 -0.28 33.56
N ASN A 238 -46.27 -0.05 32.26
CA ASN A 238 -47.50 0.50 31.69
C ASN A 238 -48.64 -0.50 31.75
N GLU A 239 -48.40 -1.78 31.41
CA GLU A 239 -49.40 -2.84 31.54
C GLU A 239 -49.88 -3.00 33.00
N GLN A 240 -48.96 -3.01 33.96
CA GLN A 240 -49.32 -3.03 35.39
C GLN A 240 -50.18 -1.83 35.78
N ASN A 241 -49.85 -0.63 35.31
CA ASN A 241 -50.65 0.57 35.58
C ASN A 241 -52.03 0.51 34.91
N GLU A 242 -52.13 -0.02 33.69
CA GLU A 242 -53.39 -0.22 32.99
C GLU A 242 -54.28 -1.25 33.70
N GLU A 243 -53.72 -2.37 34.17
CA GLU A 243 -54.45 -3.35 34.98
C GLU A 243 -54.90 -2.74 36.32
N LEU A 244 -54.05 -1.95 36.99
CA LEU A 244 -54.42 -1.22 38.20
C LEU A 244 -55.62 -0.30 37.95
N ASN A 245 -55.54 0.52 36.89
CA ASN A 245 -56.59 1.44 36.49
C ASN A 245 -57.89 0.70 36.14
N HIS A 246 -57.80 -0.45 35.48
CA HIS A 246 -58.96 -1.30 35.18
C HIS A 246 -59.64 -1.83 36.44
N PHE A 247 -58.86 -2.21 37.47
CA PHE A 247 -59.43 -2.59 38.76
C PHE A 247 -60.11 -1.40 39.46
N PHE A 248 -59.54 -0.20 39.38
CA PHE A 248 -60.16 1.02 39.91
C PHE A 248 -61.44 1.41 39.16
N ASP A 249 -61.47 1.30 37.83
CA ASP A 249 -62.66 1.59 37.03
C ASP A 249 -63.78 0.58 37.34
N LYS A 250 -63.46 -0.71 37.43
CA LYS A 250 -64.41 -1.74 37.84
C LYS A 250 -64.91 -1.56 39.27
N PHE A 251 -64.02 -1.15 40.18
CA PHE A 251 -64.39 -0.78 41.55
C PHE A 251 -65.40 0.37 41.56
N LYS A 252 -65.14 1.43 40.80
CA LYS A 252 -66.01 2.60 40.69
C LYS A 252 -67.39 2.23 40.13
N VAL A 253 -67.43 1.45 39.05
CA VAL A 253 -68.69 0.97 38.45
C VAL A 253 -69.47 0.08 39.42
N ALA A 254 -68.80 -0.82 40.16
CA ALA A 254 -69.45 -1.67 41.16
C ALA A 254 -70.01 -0.88 42.35
N LEU A 255 -69.30 0.18 42.79
CA LEU A 255 -69.81 1.12 43.80
C LEU A 255 -71.04 1.89 43.32
N GLU A 256 -70.99 2.42 42.10
CA GLU A 256 -72.10 3.16 41.48
C GLU A 256 -73.35 2.28 41.29
N ALA A 257 -73.16 0.97 41.09
CA ALA A 257 -74.23 -0.02 41.00
C ALA A 257 -74.73 -0.53 42.38
N GLY A 258 -74.12 -0.10 43.49
CA GLY A 258 -74.48 -0.57 44.85
C GLY A 258 -74.00 -1.99 45.18
N GLU A 259 -73.11 -2.58 44.37
CA GLU A 259 -72.58 -3.93 44.54
C GLU A 259 -71.33 -3.93 45.44
N VAL A 260 -71.54 -3.65 46.74
CA VAL A 260 -70.46 -3.41 47.72
C VAL A 260 -69.46 -4.57 47.83
N ASP A 261 -69.92 -5.83 47.77
CA ASP A 261 -69.05 -7.00 47.86
C ASP A 261 -68.12 -7.14 46.65
N LYS A 262 -68.62 -6.82 45.45
CA LYS A 262 -67.81 -6.82 44.22
C LYS A 262 -66.84 -5.65 44.19
N ALA A 263 -67.26 -4.48 44.67
CA ALA A 263 -66.36 -3.34 44.84
C ALA A 263 -65.20 -3.68 45.80
N SER A 264 -65.49 -4.26 46.96
CA SER A 264 -64.47 -4.71 47.92
C SER A 264 -63.47 -5.69 47.28
N HIS A 265 -63.96 -6.65 46.49
CA HIS A 265 -63.12 -7.60 45.76
C HIS A 265 -62.20 -6.93 44.71
N PHE A 266 -62.70 -5.96 43.95
CA PHE A 266 -61.85 -5.23 42.98
C PHE A 266 -60.80 -4.37 43.67
N MET A 267 -61.12 -3.75 44.82
CA MET A 267 -60.12 -3.01 45.58
C MET A 267 -59.04 -3.91 46.18
N GLN A 268 -59.40 -5.09 46.70
CA GLN A 268 -58.42 -6.06 47.20
C GLN A 268 -57.47 -6.54 46.09
N LYS A 269 -57.98 -6.70 44.86
CA LYS A 269 -57.15 -7.01 43.69
C LYS A 269 -56.22 -5.86 43.32
N ALA A 270 -56.72 -4.62 43.26
CA ALA A 270 -55.88 -3.44 43.01
C ALA A 270 -54.76 -3.28 44.06
N PHE A 271 -55.07 -3.48 45.34
CA PHE A 271 -54.07 -3.43 46.41
C PHE A 271 -52.99 -4.51 46.27
N LYS A 272 -53.38 -5.71 45.85
CA LYS A 272 -52.45 -6.82 45.65
C LYS A 272 -51.54 -6.59 44.45
N GLU A 273 -52.08 -6.04 43.37
CA GLU A 273 -51.32 -5.70 42.16
C GLU A 273 -50.37 -4.52 42.39
N ALA A 274 -50.75 -3.54 43.23
CA ALA A 274 -49.89 -2.40 43.60
C ALA A 274 -48.73 -2.74 44.55
N GLN A 275 -48.69 -3.97 45.09
CA GLN A 275 -47.65 -4.44 46.03
C GLN A 275 -46.55 -5.27 45.35
N LEU A 276 -46.68 -5.59 44.06
CA LEU A 276 -45.70 -6.31 43.23
C LEU A 276 -44.83 -5.34 42.42
#